data_AF-C7EPE4-F1
#
_entry.id   AF-C7EPE4-F1
#
_cell.length_a   1.000
_cell.length_b   1.000
_cell.length_c   1.000
_cell.angle_alpha   90.00
_cell.angle_beta   90.00
_cell.angle_gamma   90.00
#
_symmetry.space_group_name_H-M   'P 1'
#
loop_
_entity.id
_entity.type
_entity.pdbx_description
1 polymer ?
#
loop_
_entity_poly.entity_id
_entity_poly.type
_entity_poly.pdbx_seq_one_letter_code
_entity_poly.pdbx_strand_id
1 'polypeptide(L)'
;SGRLVIIAWVLSVILSIPQAVVFRVAKGPFFEEFHQCVTHGFYTERWQEQAYTTLSLVFMFILPLIILVSTYVSTVRTIAQSEKVFKPEVRRQEKYFTPDMNRRRLIDRAKMKSLR
;
A
#
# COMPACT_ATOMS: atom_id res chain seq x y z
N SER A 1 -17.34 -5.10 -11.72
CA SER A 1 -16.29 -5.13 -10.68
C SER A 1 -16.19 -6.42 -9.87
N GLY A 2 -17.06 -7.43 -10.02
CA GLY A 2 -16.96 -8.68 -9.25
C GLY A 2 -15.91 -9.70 -9.73
N ARG A 3 -15.40 -9.58 -10.97
CA ARG A 3 -14.47 -10.56 -11.57
C ARG A 3 -13.18 -10.73 -10.75
N LEU A 4 -12.58 -9.65 -10.28
CA LEU A 4 -11.36 -9.70 -9.46
C LEU A 4 -11.62 -10.33 -8.09
N VAL A 5 -12.79 -10.06 -7.50
CA VAL A 5 -13.20 -10.65 -6.22
C VAL A 5 -13.41 -12.16 -6.37
N ILE A 6 -14.06 -12.61 -7.45
CA ILE A 6 -14.23 -14.03 -7.74
C ILE A 6 -12.87 -14.72 -7.94
N ILE A 7 -11.96 -14.10 -8.70
CA ILE A 7 -10.61 -14.62 -8.89
C ILE A 7 -9.87 -14.73 -7.55
N ALA A 8 -9.98 -13.72 -6.69
CA ALA A 8 -9.37 -13.75 -5.36
C ALA A 8 -9.93 -14.90 -4.51
N TRP A 9 -11.25 -15.09 -4.48
CA TRP A 9 -11.88 -16.20 -3.77
C TRP A 9 -11.43 -17.57 -4.29
N VAL A 10 -11.44 -17.76 -5.61
CA VAL A 10 -10.99 -19.02 -6.23
C VAL A 10 -9.52 -19.28 -5.90
N LEU A 11 -8.66 -18.27 -6.01
CA LEU A 11 -7.25 -18.38 -5.69
C LEU A 11 -7.05 -18.68 -4.19
N SER A 12 -7.80 -18.03 -3.30
CA SER A 12 -7.75 -18.30 -1.86
C SER A 12 -8.12 -19.73 -1.53
N VAL A 13 -9.18 -20.28 -2.15
CA VAL A 13 -9.58 -21.69 -1.97
C VAL A 13 -8.45 -22.62 -2.44
N ILE A 14 -7.90 -22.39 -3.64
CA ILE A 14 -6.83 -23.24 -4.18
C ILE A 14 -5.57 -23.21 -3.29
N LEU A 15 -5.15 -22.01 -2.87
CA LEU A 15 -3.94 -21.84 -2.06
C LEU A 15 -4.08 -22.40 -0.64
N SER A 16 -5.30 -22.60 -0.14
CA SER A 16 -5.55 -23.17 1.20
C SER A 16 -5.75 -24.69 1.21
N ILE A 17 -5.87 -25.35 0.05
CA ILE A 17 -5.94 -26.82 -0.05
C ILE A 17 -4.75 -27.52 0.62
N PRO A 18 -3.48 -27.11 0.39
CA PRO A 18 -2.33 -27.72 1.05
C PRO A 18 -2.41 -27.65 2.58
N GLN A 19 -2.93 -26.55 3.13
CA GLN A 19 -3.13 -26.38 4.57
C GLN A 19 -4.16 -27.40 5.09
N ALA A 20 -5.28 -27.57 4.38
CA ALA A 20 -6.32 -28.51 4.78
C ALA A 20 -5.84 -29.97 4.82
N VAL A 21 -4.86 -30.35 3.99
CA VAL A 21 -4.34 -31.73 3.90
C VAL A 21 -3.21 -32.00 4.90
N VAL A 22 -2.34 -31.01 5.15
CA VAL A 22 -1.13 -31.18 5.98
C VAL A 22 -1.45 -31.12 7.48
N PHE A 23 -2.40 -30.27 7.89
CA PHE A 23 -2.78 -30.13 9.28
C PHE A 23 -3.61 -31.33 9.73
N ARG A 24 -3.15 -32.00 10.79
CA ARG A 24 -3.83 -33.18 11.34
C ARG A 24 -3.75 -33.18 12.86
N VAL A 25 -4.71 -33.84 13.49
CA VAL A 25 -4.68 -34.05 14.94
C VAL A 25 -3.71 -35.20 15.26
N ALA A 26 -2.72 -34.94 16.11
CA ALA A 26 -1.81 -35.94 16.63
C ALA A 26 -1.70 -35.84 18.16
N LYS A 27 -1.40 -36.97 18.81
CA LYS A 27 -1.10 -37.01 20.25
C LYS A 27 0.30 -36.44 20.48
N GLY A 28 0.43 -35.51 21.41
CA GLY A 28 1.72 -34.94 21.80
C GLY A 28 2.61 -35.97 22.53
N PRO A 29 3.94 -35.76 22.56
CA PRO A 29 4.89 -36.66 23.23
C PRO A 29 4.92 -36.44 24.76
N PHE A 30 3.75 -36.28 25.37
CA PHE A 30 3.59 -36.02 26.80
C PHE A 30 2.96 -37.24 27.49
N PHE A 31 3.15 -37.34 28.81
CA PHE A 31 2.55 -38.42 29.61
C PHE A 31 1.01 -38.33 29.66
N GLU A 32 0.49 -37.11 29.56
CA GLU A 32 -0.95 -36.82 29.51
C GLU A 32 -1.53 -36.97 28.10
N GLU A 33 -2.82 -37.29 28.01
CA GLU A 33 -3.53 -37.39 26.74
C GLU A 33 -3.81 -36.00 26.16
N PHE A 34 -2.81 -35.42 25.50
CA PHE A 34 -2.94 -34.14 24.82
C PHE A 34 -2.97 -34.31 23.30
N HIS A 35 -4.09 -33.92 22.68
CA HIS A 35 -4.27 -33.94 21.24
C HIS A 35 -4.13 -32.52 20.68
N GLN A 36 -3.29 -32.34 19.66
CA GLN A 36 -3.05 -31.05 19.02
C GLN A 36 -3.06 -31.16 17.51
N CYS A 37 -3.51 -30.09 16.85
CA CYS A 37 -3.41 -29.98 15.40
C CYS A 37 -1.98 -29.58 15.04
N VAL A 38 -1.25 -30.47 14.38
CA VAL A 38 0.16 -30.32 14.06
C VAL A 38 0.46 -30.73 12.62
N THR A 39 1.58 -30.24 12.11
CA THR A 39 2.11 -30.58 10.78
C THR A 39 3.22 -31.64 10.84
N HIS A 40 3.77 -31.91 12.02
CA HIS A 40 4.91 -32.81 12.22
C HIS A 40 4.57 -34.28 11.91
N GLY A 41 5.48 -34.95 11.19
CA GLY A 41 5.38 -36.37 10.81
C GLY A 41 4.47 -36.66 9.61
N PHE A 42 3.96 -35.63 8.92
CA PHE A 42 3.25 -35.81 7.63
C PHE A 42 4.22 -35.93 6.47
N TYR A 43 5.31 -35.16 6.51
CA TYR A 43 6.35 -35.16 5.49
C TYR A 43 7.35 -36.29 5.73
N THR A 44 7.69 -37.02 4.65
CA THR A 44 8.75 -38.03 4.68
C THR A 44 10.13 -37.39 4.60
N GLU A 45 10.23 -36.24 3.92
CA GLU A 45 11.48 -35.56 3.64
C GLU A 45 11.45 -34.09 4.11
N ARG A 46 12.56 -33.61 4.68
CA ARG A 46 12.66 -32.24 5.25
C ARG A 46 12.44 -31.13 4.23
N TRP A 47 12.76 -31.36 2.95
CA TRP A 47 12.60 -30.35 1.91
C TRP A 47 11.12 -30.00 1.65
N GLN A 48 10.21 -30.95 1.86
CA GLN A 48 8.77 -30.73 1.64
C GLN A 48 8.21 -29.76 2.69
N GLU A 49 8.58 -29.98 3.95
CA GLU A 49 8.20 -29.13 5.07
C GLU A 49 8.75 -27.71 4.91
N GLN A 50 10.02 -27.59 4.50
CA GLN A 50 10.65 -26.30 4.25
C GLN A 50 9.99 -25.57 3.07
N ALA A 51 9.78 -26.25 1.94
CA ALA A 51 9.15 -25.65 0.76
C ALA A 51 7.73 -25.17 1.07
N TYR A 52 6.92 -26.00 1.72
CA TYR A 52 5.56 -25.64 2.12
C TYR A 52 5.52 -24.44 3.07
N THR A 53 6.39 -24.44 4.09
CA THR A 53 6.46 -23.35 5.07
C THR A 53 6.90 -22.04 4.41
N THR A 54 7.93 -22.10 3.56
CA THR A 54 8.42 -20.93 2.83
C THR A 54 7.36 -20.39 1.86
N LEU A 55 6.70 -21.24 1.09
CA LEU A 55 5.63 -20.82 0.19
C LEU A 55 4.46 -20.20 0.98
N SER A 56 4.05 -20.82 2.09
CA SER A 56 2.99 -20.30 2.95
C SER A 56 3.34 -18.90 3.49
N LEU A 57 4.56 -18.70 3.98
CA LEU A 57 5.05 -17.40 4.44
C LEU A 57 5.04 -16.36 3.31
N VAL A 58 5.47 -16.74 2.11
CA VAL A 58 5.49 -15.84 0.95
C VAL A 58 4.07 -15.40 0.59
N PHE A 59 3.13 -16.32 0.45
CA PHE A 59 1.77 -16.01 0.00
C PHE A 59 0.89 -15.37 1.08
N MET A 60 1.02 -15.77 2.34
CA MET A 60 0.19 -15.22 3.43
C MET A 60 0.73 -13.91 4.00
N PHE A 61 2.04 -13.67 3.92
CA PHE A 61 2.65 -12.51 4.56
C PHE A 61 3.41 -11.62 3.59
N ILE A 62 4.44 -12.13 2.91
CA ILE A 62 5.36 -11.29 2.12
C ILE A 62 4.65 -10.62 0.94
N LEU A 63 3.89 -11.37 0.15
CA LEU A 63 3.19 -10.85 -1.02
C LEU A 63 2.09 -9.84 -0.62
N PRO A 64 1.19 -10.13 0.35
CA PRO A 64 0.24 -9.14 0.86
C PRO A 64 0.93 -7.88 1.40
N LEU A 65 2.04 -8.02 2.11
CA LEU A 65 2.81 -6.89 2.65
C LEU A 65 3.36 -6.00 1.54
N ILE A 66 3.93 -6.57 0.48
CA ILE A 66 4.44 -5.81 -0.67
C ILE A 66 3.31 -5.04 -1.37
N ILE A 67 2.16 -5.69 -1.59
CA ILE A 67 0.98 -5.04 -2.18
C ILE A 67 0.53 -3.87 -1.30
N LEU A 68 0.45 -4.07 0.01
CA LEU A 68 0.04 -3.03 0.95
C LEU A 68 1.03 -1.86 0.94
N VAL A 69 2.33 -2.12 1.09
CA VAL A 69 3.36 -1.06 1.07
C VAL A 69 3.34 -0.29 -0.25
N SER A 70 3.26 -0.97 -1.38
CA SER A 70 3.25 -0.32 -2.70
C SER A 70 2.01 0.55 -2.93
N THR A 71 0.84 0.09 -2.51
CA THR A 71 -0.42 0.86 -2.60
C THR A 71 -0.41 2.07 -1.68
N TYR A 72 0.09 1.95 -0.45
CA TYR A 72 0.26 3.08 0.47
C TYR A 72 1.27 4.11 -0.05
N VAL A 73 2.44 3.67 -0.51
CA VAL A 73 3.45 4.56 -1.09
C VAL A 73 2.89 5.31 -2.30
N SER A 74 2.15 4.61 -3.17
CA SER A 74 1.51 5.22 -4.34
C SER A 74 0.48 6.26 -3.92
N THR A 75 -0.39 5.92 -2.96
CA THR A 75 -1.41 6.84 -2.44
C THR A 75 -0.80 8.11 -1.85
N VAL A 76 0.23 7.97 -1.01
CA VAL A 76 0.94 9.12 -0.41
C VAL A 76 1.61 9.97 -1.49
N ARG A 77 2.26 9.36 -2.49
CA ARG A 77 2.86 10.08 -3.61
C ARG A 77 1.82 10.86 -4.41
N THR A 78 0.67 10.25 -4.70
CA THR A 78 -0.43 10.90 -5.40
C THR A 78 -0.95 12.10 -4.60
N ILE A 79 -1.19 11.95 -3.29
CA ILE A 79 -1.63 13.05 -2.43
C ILE A 79 -0.60 14.19 -2.42
N ALA A 80 0.69 13.88 -2.25
CA ALA A 80 1.76 14.88 -2.24
C ALA A 80 1.93 15.60 -3.59
N GLN A 81 1.73 14.90 -4.71
CA GLN A 81 1.71 15.52 -6.03
C GLN A 81 0.48 16.41 -6.22
N SER A 82 -0.68 15.99 -5.73
CA SER A 82 -1.92 16.77 -5.78
C SER A 82 -1.72 18.11 -5.08
N GLU A 83 -1.14 18.13 -3.87
CA GLU A 83 -0.83 19.37 -3.16
C GLU A 83 0.11 20.29 -3.96
N LYS A 84 1.12 19.71 -4.63
CA LYS A 84 2.05 20.45 -5.49
C LYS A 84 1.43 20.95 -6.79
N VAL A 85 0.29 20.43 -7.22
CA VAL A 85 -0.46 20.95 -8.39
C VAL A 85 -1.37 22.11 -7.99
N PHE A 86 -1.92 22.12 -6.77
CA PHE A 86 -2.68 23.26 -6.26
C PHE A 86 -1.80 24.45 -5.80
N LYS A 87 -0.60 24.19 -5.25
CA LYS A 87 0.36 25.26 -4.87
C LYS A 87 0.83 26.21 -5.99
N PRO A 88 1.11 25.79 -7.25
CA PRO A 88 1.52 26.70 -8.32
C PRO A 88 0.40 27.63 -8.74
N GLU A 89 -0.87 27.27 -8.55
CA GLU A 89 -2.01 28.14 -8.83
C GLU A 89 -2.09 29.28 -7.81
N VAL A 90 -1.90 28.98 -6.52
CA VAL A 90 -1.77 30.01 -5.45
C VAL A 90 -0.53 30.88 -5.69
N ARG A 91 0.63 30.30 -6.02
CA ARG A 91 1.87 31.06 -6.29
C ARG A 91 1.78 31.90 -7.57
N ARG A 92 1.07 31.43 -8.59
CA ARG A 92 0.81 32.19 -9.83
C ARG A 92 -0.17 33.33 -9.54
N GLN A 93 -1.22 33.09 -8.77
CA GLN A 93 -2.16 34.12 -8.35
C GLN A 93 -1.49 35.21 -7.50
N GLU A 94 -0.59 34.84 -6.58
CA GLU A 94 0.22 35.79 -5.80
C GLU A 94 1.14 36.63 -6.70
N LYS A 95 1.75 36.03 -7.73
CA LYS A 95 2.59 36.74 -8.73
C LYS A 95 1.80 37.66 -9.67
N TYR A 96 0.53 37.34 -9.94
CA TYR A 96 -0.41 38.23 -10.66
C TYR A 96 -0.98 39.32 -9.75
N PHE A 97 -1.16 39.04 -8.46
CA PHE A 97 -1.66 39.98 -7.45
C PHE A 97 -0.57 40.91 -6.89
N THR A 98 0.68 40.74 -7.31
CA THR A 98 1.67 41.81 -7.33
C THR A 98 1.61 42.55 -8.67
N PRO A 99 0.63 43.45 -8.91
CA PRO A 99 0.72 44.38 -10.01
C PRO A 99 1.86 45.34 -9.67
N ASP A 100 3.02 44.99 -10.19
CA ASP A 100 3.89 45.89 -10.92
C ASP A 100 4.13 47.23 -10.18
N MET A 101 5.16 47.21 -9.34
CA MET A 101 5.75 48.40 -8.72
C MET A 101 5.99 49.54 -9.73
N ASN A 102 6.25 49.23 -11.01
CA ASN A 102 6.37 50.24 -12.07
C ASN A 102 5.01 50.84 -12.43
N ARG A 103 3.91 50.08 -12.45
CA ARG A 103 2.53 50.59 -12.62
C ARG A 103 2.15 51.54 -11.50
N ARG A 104 2.48 51.20 -10.24
CA ARG A 104 2.28 52.12 -9.11
C ARG A 104 3.06 53.42 -9.28
N ARG A 105 4.36 53.32 -9.62
CA ARG A 105 5.21 54.49 -9.94
C ARG A 105 4.70 55.31 -11.12
N LEU A 106 4.11 54.66 -12.13
CA LEU A 106 3.53 55.33 -13.29
C LEU A 106 2.29 56.14 -12.90
N ILE A 107 1.43 55.57 -12.03
CA ILE A 107 0.24 56.24 -11.51
C ILE A 107 0.64 57.42 -10.62
N ASP A 108 1.64 57.28 -9.75
CA ASP A 108 2.13 58.37 -8.90
C ASP A 108 2.74 59.51 -9.74
N ARG A 109 3.48 59.17 -10.81
CA ARG A 109 3.96 60.16 -11.78
C ARG A 109 2.82 60.86 -12.53
N ALA A 110 1.78 60.13 -12.91
CA ALA A 110 0.63 60.70 -13.60
C ALA A 110 -0.14 61.68 -12.69
N LYS A 111 -0.32 61.34 -11.41
CA LYS A 111 -0.97 62.21 -10.41
C LYS A 111 -0.22 63.51 -10.17
N MET A 112 1.11 63.47 -10.06
CA MET A 112 1.92 64.69 -9.92
C MET A 112 1.81 65.63 -11.14
N LYS A 113 1.53 65.09 -12.34
CA LYS A 113 1.37 65.91 -13.54
C LYS A 113 -0.02 66.52 -13.71
N SER A 114 -1.06 65.97 -13.08
CA SER A 114 -2.43 66.51 -13.22
C SER A 114 -2.76 67.61 -12.20
N LEU A 115 -1.90 67.81 -11.19
CA LEU A 115 -2.08 68.81 -10.13
C LEU A 115 -1.35 70.14 -10.44
N ARG A 116 -0.75 70.26 -11.62
CA ARG A 116 -0.14 71.49 -12.14
C ARG A 116 -0.95 71.98 -13.32
#